data_AF-A0A7I9YU06-F1
#
_entry.id   AF-A0A7I9YU06-F1
#
_cell.length_a   1.000
_cell.length_b   1.000
_cell.length_c   1.000
_cell.angle_alpha   90.00
_cell.angle_beta   90.00
_cell.angle_gamma   90.00
#
_symmetry.space_group_name_H-M   'P 1'
#
loop_
_entity.id
_entity.type
_entity.pdbx_description
1 polymer ?
#
loop_
_entity_poly.entity_id
_entity_poly.type
_entity_poly.pdbx_seq_one_letter_code
_entity_poly.pdbx_strand_id
1 'polypeptide(L)'
;MELCAASHSSDLARFVRTYPGAIDDALAADLIALPGAQELDLDYRRCSLTPVVGDVLLRFCSVVRECFADYCGTSRTLNFCTRLEAPNVVRYEPSTPDRPEWFHEHADAWSIASATRQVSVVAYLNDVAEGGETVFTGFDFSQRCEKGTVLFFPSNYLYHHIARPPESGSKIVVVSWIHFGNGGESTYVTVPLDLHRDRDFLLAEVARNPSDVKSVFDLGQSYFDSGDFANARKWYARRAEMGGSAEEVYYSLFRLAQAMANLGEPWPDIQDAYLRAWAFRPTRAEALHQIAAHYRGEGQYQLGYLFARRAAAIPLPEEDSLFVFADVYAWRAVDEQAVCAGWLGKHAEAFALCRRLLACPEVPDDRRQGIAYNRDFSVPAMVEAASAYPDVLVGNLVAGSRNAEVTVTLVAGPDREATEQTLNSFLHCCTDLSRVGRFLVVDAGLSAQDRAALRKRYGFVEFARRRSGDGTGAQLARLRAQIGGRFWLHLGQGWRFFGPENYITRLSAVLDAEPQVFQVGINYGDAVKLTGTCAAESEVRRSPDAGRYVLAEVVASGPAMFDTARLDQAGGLDSSDADPIAELGQRALGAGLQTASLDEVLCIRAT
;
A
#
# COMPACT_ATOMS: atom_id res chain seq x y z
N MET A 1 1.25 38.36 -16.27
CA MET A 1 0.97 37.23 -17.17
C MET A 1 1.46 37.65 -18.55
N GLU A 2 2.78 37.68 -18.73
CA GLU A 2 3.44 37.87 -20.02
C GLU A 2 4.51 36.78 -20.07
N LEU A 3 4.12 35.65 -20.65
CA LEU A 3 5.07 34.61 -21.01
C LEU A 3 5.65 34.99 -22.37
N CYS A 4 6.97 35.20 -22.37
CA CYS A 4 7.79 35.46 -23.54
C CYS A 4 7.43 34.51 -24.70
N ALA A 5 6.89 35.09 -25.78
CA ALA A 5 6.98 34.52 -27.11
C ALA A 5 8.43 34.71 -27.60
N ALA A 6 9.32 33.79 -27.23
CA ALA A 6 10.60 33.58 -27.90
C ALA A 6 10.49 32.28 -28.71
N SER A 7 11.01 32.27 -29.94
CA SER A 7 10.94 31.18 -30.94
C SER A 7 11.10 29.76 -30.36
N HIS A 8 10.01 28.98 -30.32
CA HIS A 8 9.98 27.60 -29.78
C HIS A 8 10.45 26.53 -30.79
N SER A 9 10.71 26.85 -32.06
CA SER A 9 11.01 25.81 -33.06
C SER A 9 12.37 25.13 -32.87
N SER A 10 13.32 25.74 -32.14
CA SER A 10 14.65 25.16 -31.92
C SER A 10 14.73 24.16 -30.76
N ASP A 11 13.69 24.05 -29.91
CA ASP A 11 13.77 23.28 -28.67
C ASP A 11 13.26 21.84 -28.77
N LEU A 12 12.46 21.50 -29.78
CA LEU A 12 11.96 20.14 -30.00
C LEU A 12 12.97 19.26 -30.75
N ALA A 13 13.66 19.83 -31.75
CA ALA A 13 14.69 19.12 -32.51
C ALA A 13 15.81 18.57 -31.61
N ARG A 14 16.05 19.16 -30.42
CA ARG A 14 17.06 18.67 -29.48
C ARG A 14 16.80 17.26 -28.96
N PHE A 15 15.55 16.79 -29.00
CA PHE A 15 15.17 15.45 -28.58
C PHE A 15 15.16 14.45 -29.74
N VAL A 16 15.41 14.89 -30.97
CA VAL A 16 15.71 13.99 -32.07
C VAL A 16 17.22 13.75 -32.09
N ARG A 17 17.62 12.48 -32.11
CA ARG A 17 19.03 12.08 -32.10
C ARG A 17 19.30 11.05 -33.18
N THR A 18 20.36 11.31 -33.95
CA THR A 18 20.85 10.44 -35.00
C THR A 18 22.21 9.90 -34.60
N TYR A 19 22.41 8.60 -34.77
CA TYR A 19 23.65 7.88 -34.52
C TYR A 19 24.13 7.25 -35.84
N PRO A 20 24.90 7.98 -36.66
CA PRO A 20 25.44 7.45 -37.91
C PRO A 20 26.45 6.33 -37.65
N GLY A 21 26.39 5.25 -38.44
CA GLY A 21 27.32 4.13 -38.34
C GLY A 21 27.17 3.27 -37.08
N ALA A 22 26.07 3.40 -36.33
CA ALA A 22 25.78 2.59 -35.16
C ALA A 22 25.53 1.10 -35.50
N ILE A 23 25.05 0.82 -36.73
CA ILE A 23 24.90 -0.54 -37.24
C ILE A 23 26.01 -0.81 -38.26
N ASP A 24 26.80 -1.85 -37.98
CA ASP A 24 27.85 -2.30 -38.90
C ASP A 24 27.28 -3.05 -40.13
N ASP A 25 28.12 -3.18 -41.17
CA ASP A 25 27.73 -3.81 -42.43
C ASP A 25 27.30 -5.27 -42.28
N ALA A 26 27.87 -6.00 -41.32
CA ALA A 26 27.57 -7.42 -41.12
C ALA A 26 26.19 -7.59 -40.46
N LEU A 27 25.90 -6.81 -39.43
CA LEU A 27 24.60 -6.80 -38.76
C LEU A 27 23.50 -6.31 -39.72
N ALA A 28 23.78 -5.28 -40.53
CA ALA A 28 22.83 -4.83 -41.56
C ALA A 28 22.51 -5.95 -42.56
N ALA A 29 23.53 -6.68 -43.04
CA ALA A 29 23.33 -7.81 -43.96
C ALA A 29 22.52 -8.94 -43.32
N ASP A 30 22.82 -9.31 -42.06
CA ASP A 30 22.11 -10.36 -41.34
C ASP A 30 20.65 -9.99 -41.08
N LEU A 31 20.37 -8.74 -40.71
CA LEU A 31 19.00 -8.23 -40.53
C LEU A 31 18.21 -8.29 -41.84
N ILE A 32 18.82 -7.91 -42.97
CA ILE A 32 18.19 -7.98 -44.29
C ILE A 32 17.91 -9.44 -44.72
N ALA A 33 18.76 -10.38 -44.30
CA ALA A 33 18.68 -11.79 -44.70
C ALA A 33 17.70 -12.64 -43.87
N LEU A 34 17.05 -12.09 -42.84
CA LEU A 34 16.15 -12.84 -41.96
C LEU A 34 14.98 -13.49 -42.74
N PRO A 35 14.73 -14.80 -42.56
CA PRO A 35 13.63 -15.50 -43.22
C PRO A 35 12.32 -15.30 -42.46
N GLY A 36 11.29 -14.74 -43.12
CA GLY A 36 9.97 -14.58 -42.51
C GLY A 36 8.87 -14.26 -43.51
N ALA A 37 7.63 -14.63 -43.18
CA ALA A 37 6.46 -14.30 -43.97
C ALA A 37 6.32 -12.78 -44.06
N GLN A 38 6.33 -12.24 -45.29
CA GLN A 38 5.99 -10.85 -45.57
C GLN A 38 4.51 -10.64 -45.24
N GLU A 39 4.16 -10.40 -43.99
CA GLU A 39 2.86 -9.81 -43.70
C GLU A 39 2.85 -8.42 -44.31
N LEU A 40 1.94 -8.20 -45.24
CA LEU A 40 1.64 -6.90 -45.80
C LEU A 40 0.75 -6.15 -44.80
N ASP A 41 1.32 -5.17 -44.11
CA ASP A 41 0.55 -4.17 -43.37
C ASP A 41 -0.14 -3.28 -44.40
N LEU A 42 -1.41 -3.53 -44.73
CA LEU A 42 -2.14 -2.79 -45.78
C LEU A 42 -2.81 -1.50 -45.30
N ASP A 43 -2.76 -1.20 -44.00
CA ASP A 43 -3.53 -0.11 -43.40
C ASP A 43 -2.74 1.20 -43.41
N TYR A 44 -1.64 1.28 -42.68
CA TYR A 44 -0.97 2.56 -42.40
C TYR A 44 0.39 2.75 -43.09
N ARG A 45 1.12 1.65 -43.31
CA ARG A 45 2.52 1.68 -43.77
C ARG A 45 2.79 0.93 -45.07
N ARG A 46 1.82 0.16 -45.57
CA ARG A 46 1.89 -0.60 -46.85
C ARG A 46 3.26 -1.23 -47.11
N CYS A 47 3.73 -2.04 -46.17
CA CYS A 47 5.08 -2.59 -46.14
C CYS A 47 5.11 -4.08 -45.82
N SER A 48 6.20 -4.76 -46.17
CA SER A 48 6.45 -6.11 -45.65
C SER A 48 7.17 -6.05 -44.31
N LEU A 49 6.66 -6.79 -43.33
CA LEU A 49 7.24 -6.92 -42.00
C LEU A 49 7.96 -8.26 -41.84
N THR A 50 9.10 -8.27 -41.17
CA THR A 50 9.84 -9.49 -40.81
C THR A 50 10.35 -9.37 -39.37
N PRO A 51 9.88 -10.21 -38.43
CA PRO A 51 10.33 -10.16 -37.04
C PRO A 51 11.84 -10.39 -36.90
N VAL A 52 12.49 -9.59 -36.06
CA VAL A 52 13.89 -9.79 -35.69
C VAL A 52 13.98 -10.82 -34.57
N VAL A 53 14.68 -11.92 -34.81
CA VAL A 53 14.73 -13.09 -33.91
C VAL A 53 16.15 -13.64 -33.76
N GLY A 54 16.33 -14.57 -32.82
CA GLY A 54 17.58 -15.31 -32.62
C GLY A 54 18.77 -14.42 -32.23
N ASP A 55 19.97 -14.80 -32.65
CA ASP A 55 21.20 -14.09 -32.29
C ASP A 55 21.29 -12.68 -32.89
N VAL A 56 20.60 -12.44 -34.01
CA VAL A 56 20.52 -11.13 -34.67
C VAL A 56 19.75 -10.12 -33.80
N LEU A 57 18.71 -10.58 -33.10
CA LEU A 57 17.97 -9.77 -32.13
C LEU A 57 18.87 -9.28 -31.00
N LEU A 58 19.70 -10.17 -30.45
CA LEU A 58 20.60 -9.83 -29.34
C LEU A 58 21.64 -8.77 -29.76
N ARG A 59 22.23 -8.92 -30.95
CA ARG A 59 23.16 -7.94 -31.52
C ARG A 59 22.51 -6.59 -31.77
N PHE A 60 21.29 -6.58 -32.32
CA PHE A 60 20.53 -5.35 -32.51
C PHE A 60 20.17 -4.67 -31.18
N CYS A 61 19.72 -5.44 -30.17
CA CYS A 61 19.47 -4.91 -28.83
C CYS A 61 20.71 -4.25 -28.21
N SER A 62 21.91 -4.80 -28.45
CA SER A 62 23.17 -4.19 -28.00
C SER A 62 23.38 -2.80 -28.59
N VAL A 63 23.20 -2.65 -29.91
CA VAL A 63 23.32 -1.35 -30.59
C VAL A 63 22.31 -0.34 -30.05
N VAL A 64 21.05 -0.76 -29.89
CA VAL A 64 19.99 0.11 -29.33
C VAL A 64 20.33 0.53 -27.90
N ARG A 65 20.85 -0.38 -27.08
CA ARG A 65 21.26 -0.09 -25.70
C ARG A 65 22.38 0.96 -25.64
N GLU A 66 23.39 0.85 -26.48
CA GLU A 66 24.51 1.81 -26.54
C GLU A 66 24.03 3.21 -26.95
N CYS A 67 23.21 3.28 -28.01
CA CYS A 67 22.61 4.55 -28.45
C CYS A 67 21.69 5.13 -27.36
N PHE A 68 20.97 4.28 -26.62
CA PHE A 68 20.01 4.72 -25.61
C PHE A 68 20.68 5.23 -24.34
N ALA A 69 21.83 4.68 -23.98
CA ALA A 69 22.64 5.18 -22.87
C ALA A 69 23.05 6.65 -23.07
N ASP A 70 23.46 7.02 -24.29
CA ASP A 70 23.72 8.43 -24.65
C ASP A 70 22.42 9.25 -24.66
N TYR A 71 21.36 8.72 -25.29
CA TYR A 71 20.07 9.38 -25.40
C TYR A 71 19.43 9.75 -24.06
N CYS A 72 19.63 8.94 -23.01
CA CYS A 72 19.16 9.23 -21.65
C CYS A 72 19.72 10.55 -21.08
N GLY A 73 20.82 11.08 -21.64
CA GLY A 73 21.31 12.44 -21.31
C GLY A 73 20.30 13.55 -21.63
N THR A 74 19.31 13.29 -22.48
CA THR A 74 18.24 14.25 -22.83
C THR A 74 17.16 14.40 -21.75
N SER A 75 16.93 13.36 -20.93
CA SER A 75 15.97 13.41 -19.81
C SER A 75 16.24 12.32 -18.78
N ARG A 76 16.24 12.70 -17.50
CA ARG A 76 16.41 11.78 -16.37
C ARG A 76 15.28 10.76 -16.21
N THR A 77 14.10 11.04 -16.78
CA THR A 77 12.94 10.12 -16.72
C THR A 77 13.10 8.91 -17.63
N LEU A 78 13.97 8.99 -18.65
CA LEU A 78 14.22 7.88 -19.57
C LEU A 78 14.93 6.69 -18.90
N ASN A 79 15.54 6.90 -17.73
CA ASN A 79 16.14 5.82 -16.93
C ASN A 79 15.12 4.78 -16.45
N PHE A 80 13.83 5.12 -16.42
CA PHE A 80 12.76 4.17 -16.10
C PHE A 80 12.34 3.31 -17.29
N CYS A 81 12.88 3.56 -18.49
CA CYS A 81 12.60 2.77 -19.67
C CYS A 81 13.59 1.60 -19.78
N THR A 82 13.09 0.38 -19.65
CA THR A 82 13.93 -0.83 -19.56
C THR A 82 13.50 -1.93 -20.53
N ARG A 83 12.55 -1.65 -21.42
CA ARG A 83 11.95 -2.65 -22.32
C ARG A 83 12.02 -2.17 -23.77
N LEU A 84 12.34 -3.06 -24.70
CA LEU A 84 12.30 -2.83 -26.14
C LEU A 84 11.16 -3.66 -26.75
N GLU A 85 10.28 -3.04 -27.52
CA GLU A 85 9.26 -3.75 -28.32
C GLU A 85 9.94 -4.68 -29.32
N ALA A 86 9.39 -5.87 -29.54
CA ALA A 86 9.94 -6.82 -30.50
C ALA A 86 10.22 -6.13 -31.86
N PRO A 87 11.48 -6.01 -32.30
CA PRO A 87 11.82 -5.24 -33.48
C PRO A 87 11.38 -5.96 -34.76
N ASN A 88 10.99 -5.18 -35.76
CA ASN A 88 10.64 -5.69 -37.08
C ASN A 88 11.48 -5.03 -38.16
N VAL A 89 12.02 -5.83 -39.07
CA VAL A 89 12.53 -5.34 -40.35
C VAL A 89 11.33 -4.96 -41.20
N VAL A 90 11.34 -3.73 -41.70
CA VAL A 90 10.30 -3.16 -42.55
C VAL A 90 10.92 -2.83 -43.88
N ARG A 91 10.33 -3.35 -44.95
CA ARG A 91 10.74 -3.04 -46.32
C ARG A 91 9.63 -2.31 -47.06
N TYR A 92 10.02 -1.17 -47.62
CA TYR A 92 9.19 -0.29 -48.43
C TYR A 92 9.67 -0.35 -49.87
N GLU A 93 8.75 -0.58 -50.79
CA GLU A 93 9.04 -0.59 -52.21
C GLU A 93 9.00 0.81 -52.81
N PRO A 94 9.70 1.04 -53.94
CA PRO A 94 9.68 2.34 -54.61
C PRO A 94 8.27 2.80 -54.97
N SER A 95 8.00 4.08 -54.79
CA SER A 95 6.75 4.66 -55.29
C SER A 95 6.77 4.76 -56.82
N THR A 96 5.64 4.46 -57.43
CA THR A 96 5.45 4.54 -58.88
C THR A 96 4.19 5.37 -59.19
N PRO A 97 4.06 5.95 -60.40
CA PRO A 97 2.89 6.76 -60.76
C PRO A 97 1.55 6.03 -60.63
N ASP A 98 1.52 4.70 -60.74
CA ASP A 98 0.36 3.84 -60.55
C ASP A 98 0.08 3.50 -59.07
N ARG A 99 1.00 3.82 -58.15
CA ARG A 99 0.91 3.62 -56.70
C ARG A 99 1.59 4.79 -55.94
N PRO A 100 0.99 5.98 -55.94
CA PRO A 100 1.65 7.21 -55.50
C PRO A 100 1.73 7.40 -53.97
N GLU A 101 1.02 6.60 -53.17
CA GLU A 101 0.87 6.82 -51.72
C GLU A 101 1.47 5.67 -50.92
N TRP A 102 2.35 6.00 -49.97
CA TRP A 102 2.95 4.98 -49.11
C TRP A 102 2.91 5.27 -47.60
N PHE A 103 2.67 6.49 -47.11
CA PHE A 103 2.63 6.76 -45.64
C PHE A 103 1.81 7.98 -45.27
N HIS A 104 1.11 7.91 -44.14
CA HIS A 104 0.42 9.06 -43.53
C HIS A 104 1.21 9.63 -42.35
N GLU A 105 1.02 10.92 -42.12
CA GLU A 105 1.53 11.61 -40.93
C GLU A 105 0.94 10.99 -39.65
N HIS A 106 1.80 10.62 -38.70
CA HIS A 106 1.37 9.99 -37.45
C HIS A 106 2.35 10.22 -36.30
N ALA A 107 1.91 9.89 -35.10
CA ALA A 107 2.74 9.72 -33.91
C ALA A 107 2.60 8.28 -33.41
N ASP A 108 3.63 7.75 -32.77
CA ASP A 108 3.70 6.32 -32.44
C ASP A 108 2.92 5.93 -31.18
N ALA A 109 2.57 6.91 -30.34
CA ALA A 109 1.67 6.78 -29.21
C ALA A 109 0.33 7.48 -29.51
N TRP A 110 -0.69 6.70 -29.85
CA TRP A 110 -2.00 7.18 -30.35
C TRP A 110 -3.20 6.42 -29.74
N SER A 111 -2.96 5.45 -28.85
CA SER A 111 -3.97 4.63 -28.18
C SER A 111 -3.52 4.27 -26.77
N ILE A 112 -4.43 3.76 -25.92
CA ILE A 112 -4.09 3.31 -24.57
C ILE A 112 -2.96 2.26 -24.59
N ALA A 113 -3.01 1.33 -25.55
CA ALA A 113 -1.96 0.31 -25.69
C ALA A 113 -0.60 0.96 -26.02
N SER A 114 -0.56 1.83 -27.02
CA SER A 114 0.67 2.47 -27.52
C SER A 114 1.20 3.60 -26.64
N ALA A 115 0.42 4.08 -25.66
CA ALA A 115 0.82 5.13 -24.72
C ALA A 115 2.08 4.79 -23.89
N THR A 116 2.42 3.50 -23.80
CA THR A 116 3.63 3.04 -23.10
C THR A 116 4.92 3.29 -23.90
N ARG A 117 4.84 3.53 -25.21
CA ARG A 117 6.00 3.86 -26.06
C ARG A 117 6.53 5.25 -25.69
N GLN A 118 7.76 5.32 -25.23
CA GLN A 118 8.41 6.57 -24.83
C GLN A 118 9.37 7.08 -25.90
N VAL A 119 10.11 6.18 -26.55
CA VAL A 119 11.10 6.52 -27.58
C VAL A 119 10.92 5.59 -28.77
N SER A 120 10.82 6.19 -29.95
CA SER A 120 10.75 5.49 -31.22
C SER A 120 12.16 5.23 -31.76
N VAL A 121 12.35 4.04 -32.34
CA VAL A 121 13.63 3.58 -32.88
C VAL A 121 13.47 3.27 -34.36
N VAL A 122 14.22 3.97 -35.22
CA VAL A 122 14.30 3.68 -36.65
C VAL A 122 15.76 3.46 -37.04
N ALA A 123 16.09 2.28 -37.54
CA ALA A 123 17.43 1.90 -37.95
C ALA A 123 17.49 1.65 -39.45
N TYR A 124 18.32 2.38 -40.18
CA TYR A 124 18.40 2.34 -41.65
C TYR A 124 19.43 1.31 -42.11
N LEU A 125 18.99 0.31 -42.88
CA LEU A 125 19.83 -0.84 -43.28
C LEU A 125 20.44 -0.70 -44.67
N ASN A 126 19.99 0.28 -45.47
CA ASN A 126 20.53 0.59 -46.78
C ASN A 126 20.42 2.09 -47.11
N ASP A 127 21.12 2.51 -48.16
CA ASP A 127 21.05 3.87 -48.70
C ASP A 127 19.90 4.01 -49.70
N VAL A 128 19.21 5.15 -49.66
CA VAL A 128 18.26 5.59 -50.70
C VAL A 128 18.62 7.03 -51.09
N ALA A 129 18.94 7.24 -52.37
CA ALA A 129 19.46 8.51 -52.87
C ALA A 129 18.37 9.57 -53.07
N GLU A 130 17.17 9.16 -53.49
CA GLU A 130 16.02 10.05 -53.72
C GLU A 130 14.79 9.50 -52.96
N GLY A 131 14.18 10.35 -52.13
CA GLY A 131 13.07 9.99 -51.26
C GLY A 131 13.48 9.17 -50.03
N GLY A 132 12.50 8.57 -49.35
CA GLY A 132 12.73 7.65 -48.23
C GLY A 132 13.06 8.32 -46.89
N GLU A 133 13.10 9.65 -46.81
CA GLU A 133 13.44 10.36 -45.58
C GLU A 133 12.36 10.22 -44.50
N THR A 134 12.75 10.19 -43.23
CA THR A 134 11.81 10.41 -42.11
C THR A 134 11.75 11.90 -41.82
N VAL A 135 10.60 12.52 -42.07
CA VAL A 135 10.38 13.96 -41.95
C VAL A 135 9.48 14.25 -40.76
N PHE A 136 9.91 15.15 -39.88
CA PHE A 136 9.10 15.64 -38.78
C PHE A 136 8.35 16.88 -39.24
N THR A 137 7.03 16.88 -39.13
CA THR A 137 6.18 17.95 -39.72
C THR A 137 6.06 19.16 -38.81
N GLY A 138 6.25 18.97 -37.50
CA GLY A 138 6.14 20.03 -36.49
C GLY A 138 7.37 20.94 -36.37
N PHE A 139 8.52 20.56 -36.95
CA PHE A 139 9.76 21.34 -36.92
C PHE A 139 10.67 20.96 -38.11
N ASP A 140 11.58 21.85 -38.50
CA ASP A 140 12.42 21.71 -39.70
C ASP A 140 13.55 20.68 -39.51
N PHE A 141 13.19 19.39 -39.48
CA PHE A 141 14.13 18.28 -39.39
C PHE A 141 13.69 17.10 -40.26
N SER A 142 14.65 16.55 -40.99
CA SER A 142 14.48 15.30 -41.74
C SER A 142 15.73 14.42 -41.64
N GLN A 143 15.51 13.11 -41.52
CA GLN A 143 16.56 12.11 -41.53
C GLN A 143 16.53 11.35 -42.85
N ARG A 144 17.62 11.42 -43.62
CA ARG A 144 17.80 10.63 -44.84
C ARG A 144 17.96 9.15 -44.54
N CYS A 145 17.63 8.32 -45.52
CA CYS A 145 17.88 6.88 -45.46
C CYS A 145 19.35 6.61 -45.74
N GLU A 146 20.17 6.67 -44.69
CA GLU A 146 21.62 6.48 -44.73
C GLU A 146 21.97 5.19 -43.98
N LYS A 147 22.61 4.25 -44.67
CA LYS A 147 22.94 2.93 -44.14
C LYS A 147 23.72 3.03 -42.83
N GLY A 148 23.36 2.19 -41.87
CA GLY A 148 24.04 2.08 -40.58
C GLY A 148 23.54 3.07 -39.53
N THR A 149 22.63 3.98 -39.90
CA THR A 149 22.15 5.04 -39.02
C THR A 149 21.02 4.57 -38.12
N VAL A 150 21.05 4.96 -36.84
CA VAL A 150 19.94 4.79 -35.89
C VAL A 150 19.37 6.16 -35.51
N LEU A 151 18.06 6.31 -35.57
CA LEU A 151 17.32 7.53 -35.26
C LEU A 151 16.40 7.29 -34.06
N PHE A 152 16.55 8.12 -33.02
CA PHE A 152 15.70 8.17 -31.84
C PHE A 152 14.92 9.48 -31.74
N PHE A 153 13.67 9.39 -31.33
CA PHE A 153 12.81 10.53 -31.03
C PHE A 153 11.67 10.13 -30.09
N PRO A 154 11.07 11.06 -29.33
CA PRO A 154 9.93 10.74 -28.46
C PRO A 154 8.71 10.28 -29.26
N SER A 155 7.99 9.27 -28.78
CA SER A 155 6.86 8.66 -29.50
C SER A 155 5.54 9.44 -29.45
N ASN A 156 5.49 10.53 -28.67
CA ASN A 156 4.26 11.27 -28.39
C ASN A 156 3.84 12.24 -29.52
N TYR A 157 2.64 12.80 -29.41
CA TYR A 157 2.01 13.66 -30.41
C TYR A 157 2.79 14.95 -30.78
N LEU A 158 3.86 15.31 -30.07
CA LEU A 158 4.68 16.46 -30.47
C LEU A 158 5.66 16.12 -31.61
N TYR A 159 5.85 14.84 -31.91
CA TYR A 159 6.82 14.32 -32.89
C TYR A 159 6.11 13.59 -34.03
N HIS A 160 5.04 14.21 -34.55
CA HIS A 160 4.42 13.76 -35.78
C HIS A 160 5.45 13.70 -36.90
N HIS A 161 5.45 12.57 -37.61
CA HIS A 161 6.40 12.33 -38.67
C HIS A 161 5.78 11.57 -39.84
N ILE A 162 6.46 11.69 -40.98
CA ILE A 162 6.12 11.06 -42.25
C ILE A 162 7.36 10.31 -42.72
N ALA A 163 7.22 9.05 -43.11
CA ALA A 163 8.22 8.42 -43.96
C ALA A 163 7.92 8.83 -45.40
N ARG A 164 8.82 9.56 -46.07
CA ARG A 164 8.65 9.86 -47.49
C ARG A 164 8.75 8.57 -48.31
N PRO A 165 7.99 8.44 -49.40
CA PRO A 165 8.13 7.30 -50.29
C PRO A 165 9.58 7.24 -50.82
N PRO A 166 10.20 6.06 -50.88
CA PRO A 166 11.51 5.94 -51.48
C PRO A 166 11.36 5.94 -53.02
N GLU A 167 12.17 6.71 -53.73
CA GLU A 167 12.03 6.92 -55.19
C GLU A 167 13.13 6.19 -55.96
N SER A 168 14.37 6.26 -55.47
CA SER A 168 15.52 5.67 -56.17
C SER A 168 15.72 4.16 -55.94
N GLY A 169 14.98 3.53 -55.01
CA GLY A 169 15.15 2.12 -54.64
C GLY A 169 14.42 1.75 -53.35
N SER A 170 14.30 0.46 -53.01
CA SER A 170 13.59 0.04 -51.80
C SER A 170 14.26 0.58 -50.53
N LYS A 171 13.47 0.98 -49.53
CA LYS A 171 13.96 1.37 -48.19
C LYS A 171 13.78 0.20 -47.23
N ILE A 172 14.84 -0.19 -46.54
CA ILE A 172 14.83 -1.27 -45.55
C ILE A 172 15.29 -0.69 -44.20
N VAL A 173 14.43 -0.82 -43.20
CA VAL A 173 14.68 -0.31 -41.85
C VAL A 173 14.32 -1.35 -40.79
N VAL A 174 14.88 -1.26 -39.58
CA VAL A 174 14.28 -1.86 -38.38
C VAL A 174 13.46 -0.79 -37.68
N VAL A 175 12.23 -1.13 -37.28
CA VAL A 175 11.36 -0.27 -36.46
C VAL A 175 11.07 -0.97 -35.13
N SER A 176 11.19 -0.23 -34.04
CA SER A 176 10.89 -0.67 -32.67
C SER A 176 10.62 0.53 -31.75
N TRP A 177 10.25 0.26 -30.50
CA TRP A 177 9.95 1.27 -29.49
C TRP A 177 10.50 0.88 -28.12
N ILE A 178 10.90 1.87 -27.33
CA ILE A 178 11.38 1.71 -25.97
C ILE A 178 10.26 2.11 -24.99
N HIS A 179 10.00 1.26 -24.00
CA HIS A 179 8.93 1.39 -23.02
C HIS A 179 9.46 1.49 -21.58
N PHE A 180 8.63 1.99 -20.67
CA PHE A 180 8.83 1.88 -19.22
C PHE A 180 9.02 0.43 -18.75
N GLY A 181 9.80 0.24 -17.68
CA GLY A 181 9.97 -1.04 -17.00
C GLY A 181 8.71 -1.48 -16.24
N ASN A 182 8.51 -2.80 -16.14
CA ASN A 182 7.24 -3.40 -15.74
C ASN A 182 6.85 -3.12 -14.26
N GLY A 183 5.68 -2.50 -14.08
CA GLY A 183 4.81 -2.64 -12.90
C GLY A 183 3.39 -3.15 -13.26
N GLY A 184 3.15 -3.56 -14.51
CA GLY A 184 1.86 -4.05 -15.01
C GLY A 184 1.98 -4.91 -16.27
N GLU A 185 0.89 -5.56 -16.69
CA GLU A 185 0.84 -6.41 -17.90
C GLU A 185 0.99 -5.56 -19.17
N SER A 186 2.05 -5.82 -19.97
CA SER A 186 2.27 -5.14 -21.25
C SER A 186 1.35 -5.70 -22.33
N THR A 187 0.72 -4.82 -23.12
CA THR A 187 -0.08 -5.20 -24.30
C THR A 187 0.80 -5.65 -25.48
N TYR A 188 2.09 -5.31 -25.48
CA TYR A 188 3.05 -5.67 -26.53
C TYR A 188 4.08 -6.70 -26.05
N VAL A 189 4.54 -7.54 -26.98
CA VAL A 189 5.70 -8.42 -26.77
C VAL A 189 6.94 -7.56 -26.71
N THR A 190 7.54 -7.50 -25.52
CA THR A 190 8.76 -6.72 -25.27
C THR A 190 9.87 -7.65 -24.79
N VAL A 191 11.10 -7.32 -25.17
CA VAL A 191 12.32 -7.91 -24.60
C VAL A 191 12.91 -6.95 -23.58
N PRO A 192 13.59 -7.44 -22.53
CA PRO A 192 14.37 -6.57 -21.67
C PRO A 192 15.41 -5.82 -22.52
N LEU A 193 15.34 -4.49 -22.53
CA LEU A 193 16.44 -3.66 -23.01
C LEU A 193 17.58 -3.68 -21.98
N ASP A 194 17.21 -3.91 -20.71
CA ASP A 194 18.03 -3.98 -19.50
C ASP A 194 19.33 -3.19 -19.66
N LEU A 195 19.24 -1.92 -19.30
CA LEU A 195 20.39 -1.09 -18.94
C LEU A 195 20.96 -1.51 -17.56
N HIS A 196 20.78 -2.76 -17.14
CA HIS A 196 21.83 -3.39 -16.36
C HIS A 196 23.02 -3.36 -17.30
N ARG A 197 23.91 -2.39 -17.11
CA ARG A 197 25.26 -2.46 -17.63
C ARG A 197 25.69 -3.91 -17.38
N ASP A 198 25.84 -4.68 -18.46
CA ASP A 198 26.10 -6.12 -18.37
C ASP A 198 27.24 -6.33 -17.38
N ARG A 199 27.22 -7.37 -16.56
CA ARG A 199 28.28 -7.58 -15.56
C ARG A 199 29.65 -7.55 -16.23
N ASP A 200 29.77 -8.09 -17.43
CA ASP A 200 30.99 -8.04 -18.22
C ASP A 200 31.37 -6.62 -18.64
N PHE A 201 30.39 -5.79 -19.02
CA PHE A 201 30.59 -4.37 -19.32
C PHE A 201 31.00 -3.58 -18.07
N LEU A 202 30.32 -3.78 -16.94
CA LEU A 202 30.65 -3.14 -15.67
C LEU A 202 32.03 -3.56 -15.16
N LEU A 203 32.37 -4.84 -15.28
CA LEU A 203 33.69 -5.36 -14.95
C LEU A 203 34.74 -4.71 -15.85
N ALA A 204 34.47 -4.53 -17.14
CA ALA A 204 35.36 -3.82 -18.06
C ALA A 204 35.49 -2.33 -17.71
N GLU A 205 34.40 -1.65 -17.33
CA GLU A 205 34.44 -0.26 -16.84
C GLU A 205 35.28 -0.12 -15.58
N VAL A 206 35.05 -0.98 -14.58
CA VAL A 206 35.83 -0.98 -13.33
C VAL A 206 37.29 -1.39 -13.58
N ALA A 207 37.56 -2.24 -14.56
CA ALA A 207 38.93 -2.56 -14.96
C ALA A 207 39.64 -1.35 -15.61
N ARG A 208 38.92 -0.58 -16.44
CA ARG A 208 39.43 0.65 -17.07
C ARG A 208 39.60 1.80 -16.07
N ASN A 209 38.66 1.94 -15.14
CA ASN A 209 38.70 2.93 -14.07
C ASN A 209 38.30 2.31 -12.72
N PRO A 210 39.28 1.77 -11.96
CA PRO A 210 39.03 1.16 -10.65
C PRO A 210 38.45 2.10 -9.59
N SER A 211 38.49 3.42 -9.83
CA SER A 211 37.98 4.46 -8.94
C SER A 211 36.55 4.92 -9.27
N ASP A 212 35.93 4.36 -10.31
CA ASP A 212 34.54 4.68 -10.67
C ASP A 212 33.55 4.11 -9.64
N VAL A 213 33.18 4.96 -8.68
CA VAL A 213 32.22 4.64 -7.62
C VAL A 213 30.86 4.18 -8.16
N LYS A 214 30.43 4.69 -9.32
CA LYS A 214 29.12 4.37 -9.89
C LYS A 214 29.13 2.96 -10.47
N SER A 215 30.11 2.63 -11.30
CA SER A 215 30.21 1.26 -11.86
C SER A 215 30.46 0.21 -10.79
N VAL A 216 31.21 0.52 -9.72
CA VAL A 216 31.36 -0.39 -8.57
C VAL A 216 30.05 -0.59 -7.82
N PHE A 217 29.26 0.47 -7.62
CA PHE A 217 27.93 0.38 -7.01
C PHE A 217 26.97 -0.46 -7.86
N ASP A 218 26.91 -0.18 -9.16
CA ASP A 218 26.07 -0.89 -10.13
C ASP A 218 26.45 -2.38 -10.21
N LEU A 219 27.73 -2.75 -10.06
CA LEU A 219 28.17 -4.15 -9.94
C LEU A 219 27.58 -4.82 -8.71
N GLY A 220 27.68 -4.17 -7.55
CA GLY A 220 27.11 -4.67 -6.31
C GLY A 220 25.61 -4.95 -6.45
N GLN A 221 24.88 -3.99 -7.05
CA GLN A 221 23.45 -4.10 -7.30
C GLN A 221 23.12 -5.23 -8.28
N SER A 222 23.82 -5.30 -9.42
CA SER A 222 23.61 -6.36 -10.42
C SER A 222 23.85 -7.77 -9.88
N TYR A 223 24.91 -7.97 -9.09
CA TYR A 223 25.17 -9.26 -8.47
C TYR A 223 24.09 -9.61 -7.43
N PHE A 224 23.66 -8.63 -6.62
CA PHE A 224 22.64 -8.84 -5.60
C PHE A 224 21.30 -9.24 -6.20
N ASP A 225 20.84 -8.51 -7.23
CA ASP A 225 19.55 -8.77 -7.89
C ASP A 225 19.51 -10.13 -8.60
N SER A 226 20.67 -10.65 -8.99
CA SER A 226 20.80 -11.98 -9.58
C SER A 226 20.96 -13.13 -8.59
N GLY A 227 21.00 -12.84 -7.29
CA GLY A 227 21.22 -13.83 -6.23
C GLY A 227 22.67 -14.29 -6.06
N ASP A 228 23.64 -13.72 -6.78
CA ASP A 228 25.07 -13.98 -6.54
C ASP A 228 25.58 -13.12 -5.37
N PHE A 229 25.15 -13.50 -4.17
CA PHE A 229 25.47 -12.78 -2.94
C PHE A 229 26.96 -12.78 -2.61
N ALA A 230 27.72 -13.77 -3.09
CA ALA A 230 29.16 -13.85 -2.87
C ALA A 230 29.90 -12.71 -3.56
N ASN A 231 29.56 -12.42 -4.82
CA ASN A 231 30.12 -11.28 -5.53
C ASN A 231 29.49 -9.95 -5.09
N ALA A 232 28.18 -9.92 -4.79
CA ALA A 232 27.54 -8.73 -4.23
C ALA A 232 28.24 -8.25 -2.95
N ARG A 233 28.52 -9.18 -2.01
CA ARG A 233 29.26 -8.89 -0.77
C ARG A 233 30.62 -8.25 -1.04
N LYS A 234 31.39 -8.79 -2.00
CA LYS A 234 32.72 -8.25 -2.38
C LYS A 234 32.63 -6.84 -2.95
N TRP A 235 31.70 -6.63 -3.88
CA TRP A 235 31.57 -5.34 -4.56
C TRP A 235 30.99 -4.25 -3.66
N TYR A 236 30.04 -4.58 -2.79
CA TYR A 236 29.56 -3.64 -1.79
C TYR A 236 30.60 -3.33 -0.71
N ALA A 237 31.43 -4.30 -0.31
CA ALA A 237 32.55 -4.04 0.61
C ALA A 237 33.51 -3.01 0.00
N ARG A 238 33.90 -3.23 -1.26
CA ARG A 238 34.73 -2.29 -2.01
C ARG A 238 34.04 -0.93 -2.16
N ARG A 239 32.74 -0.89 -2.49
CA ARG A 239 32.01 0.36 -2.64
C ARG A 239 32.01 1.17 -1.35
N ALA A 240 31.80 0.53 -0.20
CA ALA A 240 31.78 1.21 1.09
C ALA A 240 33.14 1.86 1.43
N GLU A 241 34.26 1.24 1.05
CA GLU A 241 35.62 1.77 1.28
C GLU A 241 35.97 2.98 0.41
N MET A 242 35.33 3.12 -0.76
CA MET A 242 35.62 4.20 -1.71
C MET A 242 35.11 5.59 -1.26
N GLY A 243 34.29 5.67 -0.22
CA GLY A 243 33.73 6.93 0.28
C GLY A 243 32.77 7.61 -0.70
N GLY A 244 32.73 8.95 -0.70
CA GLY A 244 31.84 9.75 -1.56
C GLY A 244 30.46 9.98 -0.92
N SER A 245 29.39 9.73 -1.67
CA SER A 245 28.01 9.91 -1.18
C SER A 245 27.74 9.07 0.07
N ALA A 246 27.36 9.72 1.17
CA ALA A 246 27.06 9.05 2.43
C ALA A 246 25.83 8.13 2.31
N GLU A 247 24.86 8.44 1.44
CA GLU A 247 23.72 7.54 1.20
C GLU A 247 24.16 6.25 0.48
N GLU A 248 25.03 6.36 -0.53
CA GLU A 248 25.55 5.19 -1.26
C GLU A 248 26.46 4.33 -0.38
N VAL A 249 27.28 4.94 0.48
CA VAL A 249 28.11 4.20 1.44
C VAL A 249 27.24 3.47 2.45
N TYR A 250 26.22 4.13 3.02
CA TYR A 250 25.27 3.48 3.92
C TYR A 250 24.57 2.28 3.23
N TYR A 251 24.00 2.51 2.05
CA TYR A 251 23.27 1.47 1.33
C TYR A 251 24.19 0.30 0.97
N SER A 252 25.45 0.56 0.60
CA SER A 252 26.44 -0.49 0.35
C SER A 252 26.75 -1.31 1.60
N LEU A 253 26.96 -0.67 2.75
CA LEU A 253 27.15 -1.37 4.03
C LEU A 253 25.93 -2.22 4.41
N PHE A 254 24.73 -1.68 4.22
CA PHE A 254 23.48 -2.38 4.48
C PHE A 254 23.28 -3.59 3.55
N ARG A 255 23.52 -3.44 2.24
CA ARG A 255 23.43 -4.54 1.27
C ARG A 255 24.52 -5.58 1.46
N LEU A 256 25.71 -5.19 1.90
CA LEU A 256 26.76 -6.11 2.33
C LEU A 256 26.26 -7.01 3.46
N ALA A 257 25.66 -6.44 4.51
CA ALA A 257 25.11 -7.21 5.62
C ALA A 257 23.98 -8.16 5.18
N GLN A 258 23.11 -7.70 4.26
CA GLN A 258 22.10 -8.57 3.66
C GLN A 258 22.70 -9.71 2.82
N ALA A 259 23.75 -9.45 2.05
CA ALA A 259 24.43 -10.48 1.27
C ALA A 259 25.06 -11.53 2.20
N MET A 260 25.68 -11.12 3.31
CA MET A 260 26.18 -12.04 4.34
C MET A 260 25.05 -12.92 4.92
N ALA A 261 23.90 -12.32 5.21
CA ALA A 261 22.73 -13.06 5.70
C ALA A 261 22.23 -14.11 4.70
N ASN A 262 22.14 -13.76 3.41
CA ASN A 262 21.72 -14.70 2.37
C ASN A 262 22.74 -15.82 2.10
N LEU A 263 24.02 -15.58 2.39
CA LEU A 263 25.07 -16.61 2.34
C LEU A 263 25.07 -17.54 3.55
N GLY A 264 24.25 -17.28 4.57
CA GLY A 264 24.21 -18.06 5.80
C GLY A 264 25.49 -17.92 6.64
N GLU A 265 26.12 -16.74 6.61
CA GLU A 265 27.29 -16.46 7.46
C GLU A 265 26.92 -16.49 8.96
N PRO A 266 27.90 -16.62 9.88
CA PRO A 266 27.61 -16.61 11.31
C PRO A 266 26.88 -15.33 11.74
N TRP A 267 25.83 -15.48 12.54
CA TRP A 267 25.00 -14.36 12.99
C TRP A 267 25.79 -13.21 13.65
N PRO A 268 26.79 -13.44 14.53
CA PRO A 268 27.55 -12.34 15.13
C PRO A 268 28.21 -11.42 14.10
N ASP A 269 28.71 -11.98 12.99
CA ASP A 269 29.35 -11.22 11.91
C ASP A 269 28.32 -10.43 11.09
N ILE A 270 27.16 -11.04 10.82
CA ILE A 270 26.04 -10.36 10.13
C ILE A 270 25.51 -9.20 10.99
N GLN A 271 25.34 -9.43 12.29
CA GLN A 271 24.87 -8.43 13.22
C GLN A 271 25.84 -7.25 13.30
N ASP A 272 27.15 -7.51 13.41
CA ASP A 272 28.16 -6.46 13.39
C ASP A 272 28.09 -5.64 12.10
N ALA A 273 27.96 -6.30 10.94
CA ALA A 273 27.82 -5.61 9.65
C ALA A 273 26.59 -4.67 9.62
N TYR A 274 25.44 -5.10 10.10
CA TYR A 274 24.27 -4.23 10.23
C TYR A 274 24.49 -3.09 11.23
N LEU A 275 25.12 -3.34 12.38
CA LEU A 275 25.43 -2.31 13.37
C LEU A 275 26.41 -1.27 12.83
N ARG A 276 27.40 -1.68 12.03
CA ARG A 276 28.31 -0.78 11.32
C ARG A 276 27.59 0.09 10.30
N ALA A 277 26.63 -0.49 9.54
CA ALA A 277 25.79 0.28 8.63
C ALA A 277 24.96 1.33 9.39
N TRP A 278 24.30 0.94 10.48
CA TRP A 278 23.53 1.87 11.32
C TRP A 278 24.41 2.93 11.98
N ALA A 279 25.57 2.57 12.54
CA ALA A 279 26.49 3.51 13.17
C ALA A 279 27.03 4.56 12.18
N PHE A 280 27.17 4.18 10.89
CA PHE A 280 27.56 5.11 9.84
C PHE A 280 26.46 6.12 9.50
N ARG A 281 25.20 5.71 9.48
CA ARG A 281 24.05 6.61 9.23
C ARG A 281 22.92 6.34 10.24
N PRO A 282 23.01 6.85 11.49
CA PRO A 282 22.08 6.49 12.57
C PRO A 282 20.64 6.97 12.39
N THR A 283 20.40 7.83 11.39
CA THR A 283 19.09 8.31 10.94
C THR A 283 18.33 7.27 10.12
N ARG A 284 18.96 6.14 9.77
CA ARG A 284 18.38 5.08 8.93
C ARG A 284 18.03 3.85 9.76
N ALA A 285 16.76 3.44 9.74
CA ALA A 285 16.23 2.39 10.63
C ALA A 285 16.40 0.97 10.09
N GLU A 286 16.67 0.80 8.79
CA GLU A 286 16.55 -0.49 8.09
C GLU A 286 17.49 -1.56 8.66
N ALA A 287 18.72 -1.19 8.99
CA ALA A 287 19.68 -2.12 9.59
C ALA A 287 19.22 -2.63 10.97
N LEU A 288 18.68 -1.76 11.83
CA LEU A 288 18.17 -2.17 13.13
C LEU A 288 16.91 -3.02 13.01
N HIS A 289 16.04 -2.71 12.05
CA HIS A 289 14.87 -3.53 11.74
C HIS A 289 15.27 -4.95 11.32
N GLN A 290 16.30 -5.11 10.48
CA GLN A 290 16.79 -6.45 10.10
C GLN A 290 17.33 -7.25 11.29
N ILE A 291 18.03 -6.59 12.23
CA ILE A 291 18.48 -7.21 13.48
C ILE A 291 17.29 -7.65 14.33
N ALA A 292 16.27 -6.79 14.45
CA ALA A 292 15.06 -7.10 15.20
C ALA A 292 14.33 -8.32 14.61
N ALA A 293 14.12 -8.33 13.29
CA ALA A 293 13.44 -9.41 12.58
C ALA A 293 14.16 -10.76 12.74
N HIS A 294 15.50 -10.76 12.73
CA HIS A 294 16.29 -11.96 13.02
C HIS A 294 16.01 -12.48 14.43
N TYR A 295 16.18 -11.64 15.46
CA TYR A 295 15.97 -12.09 16.85
C TYR A 295 14.53 -12.51 17.13
N ARG A 296 13.54 -11.86 16.51
CA ARG A 296 12.15 -12.32 16.56
C ARG A 296 12.02 -13.71 15.93
N GLY A 297 12.62 -13.93 14.76
CA GLY A 297 12.62 -15.23 14.06
C GLY A 297 13.22 -16.36 14.89
N GLU A 298 14.28 -16.07 15.65
CA GLU A 298 14.94 -17.02 16.56
C GLU A 298 14.26 -17.15 17.94
N GLY A 299 13.12 -16.49 18.17
CA GLY A 299 12.42 -16.50 19.46
C GLY A 299 13.14 -15.75 20.59
N GLN A 300 14.19 -14.98 20.27
CA GLN A 300 14.96 -14.17 21.23
C GLN A 300 14.30 -12.79 21.43
N TYR A 301 13.05 -12.80 21.89
CA TYR A 301 12.17 -11.63 21.93
C TYR A 301 12.72 -10.44 22.73
N GLN A 302 13.53 -10.68 23.76
CA GLN A 302 14.15 -9.61 24.55
C GLN A 302 15.10 -8.74 23.70
N LEU A 303 15.91 -9.39 22.85
CA LEU A 303 16.81 -8.70 21.92
C LEU A 303 16.03 -8.12 20.74
N GLY A 304 15.08 -8.88 20.19
CA GLY A 304 14.17 -8.40 19.15
C GLY A 304 13.46 -7.10 19.54
N TYR A 305 12.89 -7.05 20.75
CA TYR A 305 12.26 -5.85 21.30
C TYR A 305 13.22 -4.67 21.44
N LEU A 306 14.45 -4.89 21.93
CA LEU A 306 15.44 -3.83 22.10
C LEU A 306 15.74 -3.12 20.78
N PHE A 307 16.00 -3.90 19.72
CA PHE A 307 16.32 -3.37 18.39
C PHE A 307 15.08 -2.79 17.70
N ALA A 308 13.93 -3.47 17.75
CA ALA A 308 12.69 -3.03 17.13
C ALA A 308 12.24 -1.68 17.71
N ARG A 309 12.26 -1.52 19.03
CA ARG A 309 11.90 -0.26 19.69
C ARG A 309 12.82 0.89 19.28
N ARG A 310 14.12 0.63 19.11
CA ARG A 310 15.05 1.66 18.63
C ARG A 310 14.78 2.03 17.17
N ALA A 311 14.54 1.03 16.32
CA ALA A 311 14.20 1.23 14.91
C ALA A 311 12.88 2.02 14.75
N ALA A 312 11.84 1.63 15.48
CA ALA A 312 10.52 2.27 15.46
C ALA A 312 10.51 3.73 15.96
N ALA A 313 11.53 4.12 16.73
CA ALA A 313 11.69 5.50 17.22
C ALA A 313 12.46 6.40 16.24
N ILE A 314 13.00 5.87 15.15
CA ILE A 314 13.69 6.65 14.11
C ILE A 314 12.64 7.10 13.09
N PRO A 315 12.45 8.41 12.87
CA PRO A 315 11.51 8.91 11.86
C PRO A 315 12.02 8.63 10.44
N LEU A 316 11.11 8.68 9.46
CA LEU A 316 11.49 8.66 8.04
C LEU A 316 12.47 9.82 7.77
N PRO A 317 13.66 9.57 7.20
CA PRO A 317 14.63 10.63 6.93
C PRO A 317 14.12 11.55 5.80
N GLU A 318 14.09 12.86 6.05
CA GLU A 318 13.67 13.87 5.06
C GLU A 318 14.77 14.21 4.05
N GLU A 319 16.04 14.05 4.45
CA GLU A 319 17.21 14.41 3.64
C GLU A 319 17.71 13.25 2.75
N ASP A 320 17.24 12.03 2.99
CA ASP A 320 17.63 10.85 2.22
C ASP A 320 16.61 10.58 1.12
N SER A 321 17.10 10.29 -0.08
CA SER A 321 16.26 9.93 -1.24
C SER A 321 16.68 8.61 -1.87
N LEU A 322 17.90 8.14 -1.60
CA LEU A 322 18.45 6.93 -2.20
C LEU A 322 17.98 5.68 -1.44
N PHE A 323 17.15 4.87 -2.10
CA PHE A 323 16.70 3.54 -1.66
C PHE A 323 16.23 3.49 -0.19
N VAL A 324 15.40 4.45 0.23
CA VAL A 324 14.77 4.45 1.56
C VAL A 324 13.60 3.47 1.58
N PHE A 325 13.61 2.52 2.51
CA PHE A 325 12.50 1.56 2.66
C PHE A 325 11.41 2.17 3.55
N ALA A 326 10.54 2.97 2.93
CA ALA A 326 9.50 3.73 3.64
C ALA A 326 8.60 2.85 4.53
N ASP A 327 8.35 1.60 4.14
CA ASP A 327 7.55 0.65 4.90
C ASP A 327 8.16 0.26 6.25
N VAL A 328 9.48 0.28 6.39
CA VAL A 328 10.18 0.07 7.68
C VAL A 328 9.76 1.11 8.71
N TYR A 329 9.68 2.37 8.27
CA TYR A 329 9.33 3.52 9.11
C TYR A 329 7.82 3.62 9.32
N ALA A 330 7.05 3.35 8.28
CA ALA A 330 5.59 3.46 8.33
C ALA A 330 4.99 2.42 9.28
N TRP A 331 5.46 1.16 9.23
CA TRP A 331 4.85 0.11 10.02
C TRP A 331 5.75 -1.07 10.44
N ARG A 332 6.73 -1.53 9.63
CA ARG A 332 7.41 -2.82 9.94
C ARG A 332 8.19 -2.80 11.26
N ALA A 333 8.90 -1.71 11.56
CA ALA A 333 9.65 -1.63 12.82
C ALA A 333 8.73 -1.64 14.05
N VAL A 334 7.59 -0.96 13.97
CA VAL A 334 6.57 -0.93 15.03
C VAL A 334 5.90 -2.30 15.20
N ASP A 335 5.68 -3.01 14.10
CA ASP A 335 5.10 -4.36 14.09
C ASP A 335 6.05 -5.39 14.74
N GLU A 336 7.34 -5.35 14.41
CA GLU A 336 8.37 -6.14 15.10
C GLU A 336 8.42 -5.84 16.61
N GLN A 337 8.27 -4.56 17.01
CA GLN A 337 8.20 -4.16 18.41
C GLN A 337 6.95 -4.74 19.09
N ALA A 338 5.79 -4.66 18.44
CA ALA A 338 4.52 -5.13 18.98
C ALA A 338 4.53 -6.64 19.23
N VAL A 339 5.04 -7.42 18.26
CA VAL A 339 5.17 -8.87 18.41
C VAL A 339 6.09 -9.23 19.56
N CYS A 340 7.30 -8.64 19.61
CA CYS A 340 8.23 -8.94 20.70
C CYS A 340 7.68 -8.50 22.06
N ALA A 341 6.99 -7.36 22.14
CA ALA A 341 6.34 -6.90 23.38
C ALA A 341 5.30 -7.90 23.89
N GLY A 342 4.50 -8.48 22.98
CA GLY A 342 3.50 -9.50 23.32
C GLY A 342 4.15 -10.72 23.97
N TRP A 343 5.18 -11.29 23.34
CA TRP A 343 5.90 -12.46 23.86
C TRP A 343 6.65 -12.21 25.18
N LEU A 344 6.97 -10.96 25.49
CA LEU A 344 7.58 -10.56 26.75
C LEU A 344 6.55 -10.26 27.87
N GLY A 345 5.26 -10.46 27.61
CA GLY A 345 4.19 -10.18 28.58
C GLY A 345 3.84 -8.69 28.72
N LYS A 346 4.36 -7.83 27.84
CA LYS A 346 4.03 -6.39 27.80
C LYS A 346 2.71 -6.16 27.06
N HIS A 347 1.66 -6.82 27.52
CA HIS A 347 0.38 -6.95 26.81
C HIS A 347 -0.28 -5.60 26.49
N ALA A 348 -0.28 -4.65 27.41
CA ALA A 348 -0.85 -3.32 27.18
C ALA A 348 -0.10 -2.53 26.08
N GLU A 349 1.25 -2.62 26.07
CA GLU A 349 2.08 -1.98 25.04
C GLU A 349 1.83 -2.64 23.68
N ALA A 350 1.90 -3.98 23.62
CA ALA A 350 1.68 -4.75 22.40
C ALA A 350 0.30 -4.47 21.79
N PHE A 351 -0.74 -4.48 22.61
CA PHE A 351 -2.11 -4.19 22.20
C PHE A 351 -2.23 -2.78 21.62
N ALA A 352 -1.69 -1.76 22.29
CA ALA A 352 -1.72 -0.38 21.81
C ALA A 352 -0.95 -0.18 20.49
N LEU A 353 0.22 -0.81 20.34
CA LEU A 353 1.00 -0.77 19.11
C LEU A 353 0.24 -1.42 17.95
N CYS A 354 -0.35 -2.60 18.15
CA CYS A 354 -1.14 -3.26 17.12
C CYS A 354 -2.35 -2.41 16.70
N ARG A 355 -3.05 -1.77 17.64
CA ARG A 355 -4.17 -0.87 17.29
C ARG A 355 -3.74 0.32 16.44
N ARG A 356 -2.59 0.92 16.78
CA ARG A 356 -2.00 2.01 15.97
C ARG A 356 -1.66 1.53 14.55
N LEU A 357 -1.13 0.31 14.42
CA LEU A 357 -0.83 -0.29 13.11
C LEU A 357 -2.10 -0.61 12.31
N LEU A 358 -3.17 -1.11 12.95
CA LEU A 358 -4.45 -1.35 12.28
C LEU A 358 -5.07 -0.04 11.75
N ALA A 359 -4.75 1.11 12.34
CA ALA A 359 -5.16 2.41 11.84
C ALA A 359 -4.34 2.94 10.64
N CYS A 360 -3.11 2.43 10.45
CA CYS A 360 -2.15 2.89 9.44
C CYS A 360 -2.57 2.43 8.03
N PRO A 361 -2.85 3.34 7.08
CA PRO A 361 -3.26 2.99 5.72
C PRO A 361 -2.16 2.34 4.88
N GLU A 362 -0.89 2.56 5.23
CA GLU A 362 0.29 2.00 4.53
C GLU A 362 0.50 0.50 4.79
N VAL A 363 -0.24 -0.09 5.76
CA VAL A 363 -0.20 -1.52 6.04
C VAL A 363 -1.01 -2.28 4.97
N PRO A 364 -0.40 -3.22 4.23
CA PRO A 364 -1.14 -4.09 3.30
C PRO A 364 -2.18 -4.96 4.03
N ASP A 365 -3.32 -5.25 3.39
CA ASP A 365 -4.44 -5.95 4.03
C ASP A 365 -4.08 -7.37 4.53
N ASP A 366 -3.23 -8.10 3.80
CA ASP A 366 -2.72 -9.40 4.22
C ASP A 366 -1.93 -9.30 5.54
N ARG A 367 -1.11 -8.26 5.68
CA ARG A 367 -0.40 -7.99 6.93
C ARG A 367 -1.31 -7.46 8.02
N ARG A 368 -2.29 -6.61 7.69
CA ARG A 368 -3.27 -6.04 8.63
C ARG A 368 -4.01 -7.15 9.37
N GLN A 369 -4.43 -8.19 8.64
CA GLN A 369 -5.05 -9.38 9.21
C GLN A 369 -4.11 -10.11 10.21
N GLY A 370 -2.82 -10.24 9.89
CA GLY A 370 -1.82 -10.78 10.82
C GLY A 370 -1.62 -9.92 12.08
N ILE A 371 -1.67 -8.59 11.95
CA ILE A 371 -1.58 -7.66 13.08
C ILE A 371 -2.82 -7.75 13.99
N ALA A 372 -4.01 -7.93 13.42
CA ALA A 372 -5.23 -8.15 14.20
C ALA A 372 -5.14 -9.43 15.04
N TYR A 373 -4.56 -10.51 14.50
CA TYR A 373 -4.27 -11.71 15.26
C TYR A 373 -3.25 -11.47 16.39
N ASN A 374 -2.17 -10.72 16.12
CA ASN A 374 -1.16 -10.38 17.13
C ASN A 374 -1.72 -9.50 18.26
N ARG A 375 -2.68 -8.60 17.94
CA ARG A 375 -3.42 -7.82 18.96
C ARG A 375 -4.15 -8.77 19.92
N ASP A 376 -4.86 -9.74 19.36
CA ASP A 376 -5.74 -10.65 20.10
C ASP A 376 -4.97 -11.57 21.06
N PHE A 377 -3.69 -11.84 20.79
CA PHE A 377 -2.79 -12.56 21.70
C PHE A 377 -2.73 -11.94 23.11
N SER A 378 -2.85 -10.61 23.22
CA SER A 378 -2.78 -9.90 24.50
C SER A 378 -4.11 -9.82 25.24
N VAL A 379 -5.24 -10.19 24.60
CA VAL A 379 -6.58 -9.97 25.15
C VAL A 379 -6.85 -10.69 26.47
N PRO A 380 -6.46 -11.96 26.70
CA PRO A 380 -6.71 -12.62 27.98
C PRO A 380 -6.16 -11.82 29.18
N ALA A 381 -4.91 -11.34 29.07
CA ALA A 381 -4.30 -10.50 30.10
C ALA A 381 -4.99 -9.13 30.23
N MET A 382 -5.45 -8.55 29.11
CA MET A 382 -6.19 -7.29 29.12
C MET A 382 -7.57 -7.42 29.80
N VAL A 383 -8.29 -8.52 29.55
CA VAL A 383 -9.58 -8.82 30.21
C VAL A 383 -9.38 -9.02 31.70
N GLU A 384 -8.36 -9.77 32.11
CA GLU A 384 -8.03 -9.98 33.51
C GLU A 384 -7.74 -8.65 34.21
N ALA A 385 -6.89 -7.80 33.62
CA ALA A 385 -6.56 -6.48 34.14
C ALA A 385 -7.81 -5.58 34.26
N ALA A 386 -8.72 -5.63 33.28
CA ALA A 386 -9.95 -4.84 33.28
C ALA A 386 -11.05 -5.39 34.21
N SER A 387 -10.95 -6.63 34.69
CA SER A 387 -12.00 -7.26 35.51
C SER A 387 -11.96 -6.85 36.99
N ALA A 388 -10.86 -6.23 37.44
CA ALA A 388 -10.72 -5.73 38.81
C ALA A 388 -11.73 -4.62 39.13
N TYR A 389 -12.11 -4.48 40.40
CA TYR A 389 -13.05 -3.43 40.82
C TYR A 389 -12.36 -2.06 40.85
N PRO A 390 -12.83 -1.06 40.09
CA PRO A 390 -12.16 0.23 40.01
C PRO A 390 -12.62 1.20 41.12
N ASP A 391 -12.19 0.95 42.36
CA ASP A 391 -12.57 1.74 43.56
C ASP A 391 -12.54 3.26 43.31
N VAL A 392 -11.45 3.76 42.73
CA VAL A 392 -11.22 5.19 42.48
C VAL A 392 -12.20 5.75 41.45
N LEU A 393 -12.46 5.02 40.35
CA LEU A 393 -13.39 5.50 39.31
C LEU A 393 -14.82 5.46 39.83
N VAL A 394 -15.20 4.39 40.54
CA VAL A 394 -16.55 4.26 41.10
C VAL A 394 -16.83 5.36 42.12
N GLY A 395 -15.86 5.73 42.96
CA GLY A 395 -16.01 6.81 43.94
C GLY A 395 -16.24 8.19 43.32
N ASN A 396 -15.82 8.41 42.07
CA ASN A 396 -15.98 9.67 41.36
C ASN A 396 -17.28 9.76 40.55
N LEU A 397 -17.97 8.63 40.35
CA LEU A 397 -19.23 8.59 39.60
C LEU A 397 -20.41 8.87 40.52
N VAL A 398 -21.35 9.67 40.02
CA VAL A 398 -22.60 10.00 40.71
C VAL A 398 -23.81 9.60 39.87
N ALA A 399 -24.94 9.38 40.53
CA ALA A 399 -26.18 9.07 39.84
C ALA A 399 -26.57 10.21 38.88
N GLY A 400 -27.03 9.82 37.70
CA GLY A 400 -27.22 10.69 36.55
C GLY A 400 -28.59 11.35 36.45
N SER A 401 -28.76 12.19 35.42
CA SER A 401 -30.06 12.75 35.05
C SER A 401 -30.68 11.97 33.88
N ARG A 402 -32.00 11.84 33.88
CA ARG A 402 -32.76 11.24 32.75
C ARG A 402 -32.47 11.93 31.41
N ASN A 403 -32.17 13.23 31.45
CA ASN A 403 -31.90 14.06 30.27
C ASN A 403 -30.40 14.23 30.00
N ALA A 404 -29.53 13.43 30.64
CA ALA A 404 -28.13 13.35 30.28
C ALA A 404 -27.98 13.03 28.80
N GLU A 405 -27.05 13.69 28.10
CA GLU A 405 -26.81 13.47 26.68
C GLU A 405 -26.57 11.99 26.37
N VAL A 406 -25.75 11.33 27.20
CA VAL A 406 -25.38 9.91 27.07
C VAL A 406 -25.89 9.13 28.27
N THR A 407 -26.69 8.10 28.00
CA THR A 407 -27.08 7.09 29.01
C THR A 407 -26.49 5.73 28.65
N VAL A 408 -25.75 5.13 29.57
CA VAL A 408 -25.26 3.74 29.46
C VAL A 408 -26.22 2.81 30.16
N THR A 409 -26.59 1.70 29.52
CA THR A 409 -27.45 0.69 30.14
C THR A 409 -26.87 -0.71 30.04
N LEU A 410 -27.19 -1.57 31.01
CA LEU A 410 -26.81 -2.97 30.99
C LEU A 410 -27.94 -3.87 31.51
N VAL A 411 -27.87 -5.14 31.18
CA VAL A 411 -28.82 -6.16 31.65
C VAL A 411 -28.13 -7.00 32.73
N ALA A 412 -28.66 -6.94 33.95
CA ALA A 412 -28.19 -7.77 35.04
C ALA A 412 -29.01 -9.06 35.10
N GLY A 413 -28.40 -10.15 34.64
CA GLY A 413 -28.96 -11.50 34.74
C GLY A 413 -28.93 -12.04 36.18
N PRO A 414 -29.21 -13.35 36.37
CA PRO A 414 -29.19 -13.97 37.70
C PRO A 414 -27.79 -14.04 38.33
N ASP A 415 -26.74 -13.97 37.50
CA ASP A 415 -25.35 -13.96 37.96
C ASP A 415 -24.88 -12.53 38.28
N ARG A 416 -24.70 -12.25 39.57
CA ARG A 416 -24.13 -11.00 40.04
C ARG A 416 -22.70 -10.79 39.54
N GLU A 417 -21.88 -11.84 39.53
CA GLU A 417 -20.46 -11.73 39.18
C GLU A 417 -20.30 -11.30 37.71
N ALA A 418 -21.05 -11.90 36.80
CA ALA A 418 -21.06 -11.49 35.39
C ALA A 418 -21.46 -10.00 35.21
N THR A 419 -22.40 -9.52 36.03
CA THR A 419 -22.81 -8.10 36.04
C THR A 419 -21.68 -7.21 36.55
N GLU A 420 -21.00 -7.62 37.63
CA GLU A 420 -19.84 -6.90 38.18
C GLU A 420 -18.69 -6.84 37.19
N GLN A 421 -18.37 -7.96 36.52
CA GLN A 421 -17.31 -8.01 35.50
C GLN A 421 -17.62 -7.12 34.30
N THR A 422 -18.90 -7.04 33.88
CA THR A 422 -19.33 -6.13 32.81
C THR A 422 -19.10 -4.67 33.20
N LEU A 423 -19.51 -4.29 34.42
CA LEU A 423 -19.32 -2.93 34.94
C LEU A 423 -17.83 -2.60 35.09
N ASN A 424 -17.06 -3.45 35.76
CA ASN A 424 -15.64 -3.25 36.00
C ASN A 424 -14.86 -3.04 34.70
N SER A 425 -15.04 -3.96 33.75
CA SER A 425 -14.33 -3.91 32.48
C SER A 425 -14.72 -2.70 31.65
N PHE A 426 -16.02 -2.35 31.57
CA PHE A 426 -16.44 -1.14 30.88
C PHE A 426 -15.84 0.12 31.53
N LEU A 427 -15.84 0.21 32.86
CA LEU A 427 -15.29 1.36 33.57
C LEU A 427 -13.77 1.50 33.38
N HIS A 428 -13.04 0.38 33.37
CA HIS A 428 -11.60 0.40 33.12
C HIS A 428 -11.24 0.76 31.68
N CYS A 429 -12.04 0.30 30.72
CA CYS A 429 -11.73 0.49 29.29
C CYS A 429 -12.28 1.81 28.73
N CYS A 430 -13.37 2.35 29.27
CA CYS A 430 -13.93 3.61 28.79
C CYS A 430 -13.10 4.80 29.29
N THR A 431 -12.27 5.36 28.41
CA THR A 431 -11.36 6.46 28.76
C THR A 431 -12.05 7.82 28.82
N ASP A 432 -13.24 7.95 28.24
CA ASP A 432 -14.05 9.15 28.22
C ASP A 432 -15.34 9.00 29.05
N LEU A 433 -15.26 8.26 30.15
CA LEU A 433 -16.35 8.06 31.13
C LEU A 433 -16.99 9.37 31.61
N SER A 434 -16.25 10.48 31.64
CA SER A 434 -16.78 11.79 32.01
C SER A 434 -17.92 12.28 31.11
N ARG A 435 -18.06 11.70 29.90
CA ARG A 435 -19.19 11.97 28.99
C ARG A 435 -20.44 11.17 29.34
N VAL A 436 -20.34 10.13 30.15
CA VAL A 436 -21.48 9.34 30.57
C VAL A 436 -22.21 10.07 31.69
N GLY A 437 -23.41 10.57 31.38
CA GLY A 437 -24.19 11.31 32.35
C GLY A 437 -25.17 10.46 33.15
N ARG A 438 -25.36 9.17 32.82
CA ARG A 438 -26.24 8.25 33.58
C ARG A 438 -25.95 6.76 33.29
N PHE A 439 -26.09 5.93 34.33
CA PHE A 439 -26.06 4.46 34.23
C PHE A 439 -27.38 3.84 34.71
N LEU A 440 -27.96 2.95 33.91
CA LEU A 440 -29.22 2.27 34.21
C LEU A 440 -29.13 0.75 33.99
N VAL A 441 -29.45 -0.02 35.03
CA VAL A 441 -29.50 -1.49 34.99
C VAL A 441 -30.93 -1.98 34.85
N VAL A 442 -31.15 -2.93 33.94
CA VAL A 442 -32.36 -3.79 33.98
C VAL A 442 -32.09 -5.01 34.84
N ASP A 443 -32.91 -5.20 35.86
CA ASP A 443 -32.93 -6.45 36.64
C ASP A 443 -33.69 -7.51 35.83
N ALA A 444 -32.94 -8.46 35.27
CA ALA A 444 -33.42 -9.58 34.47
C ALA A 444 -33.19 -10.94 35.16
N GLY A 445 -33.18 -10.96 36.50
CA GLY A 445 -33.07 -12.22 37.25
C GLY A 445 -32.30 -12.15 38.56
N LEU A 446 -31.89 -10.97 39.02
CA LEU A 446 -31.11 -10.85 40.26
C LEU A 446 -31.94 -11.24 41.49
N SER A 447 -31.25 -11.84 42.47
CA SER A 447 -31.81 -11.98 43.81
C SER A 447 -31.93 -10.59 44.49
N ALA A 448 -32.83 -10.45 45.46
CA ALA A 448 -32.96 -9.21 46.22
C ALA A 448 -31.66 -8.85 46.96
N GLN A 449 -30.90 -9.86 47.40
CA GLN A 449 -29.61 -9.71 48.07
C GLN A 449 -28.54 -9.22 47.09
N ASP A 450 -28.43 -9.82 45.91
CA ASP A 450 -27.44 -9.43 44.90
C ASP A 450 -27.71 -8.02 44.37
N ARG A 451 -28.98 -7.67 44.16
CA ARG A 451 -29.37 -6.32 43.80
C ARG A 451 -28.98 -5.30 44.87
N ALA A 452 -29.15 -5.63 46.15
CA ALA A 452 -28.74 -4.76 47.24
C ALA A 452 -27.20 -4.62 47.31
N ALA A 453 -26.47 -5.70 47.07
CA ALA A 453 -25.01 -5.70 47.00
C ALA A 453 -24.51 -4.81 45.86
N LEU A 454 -25.08 -4.94 44.65
CA LEU A 454 -24.74 -4.10 43.50
C LEU A 454 -25.02 -2.62 43.77
N ARG A 455 -26.16 -2.27 44.34
CA ARG A 455 -26.47 -0.87 44.69
C ARG A 455 -25.49 -0.28 45.70
N LYS A 456 -25.06 -1.08 46.67
CA LYS A 456 -24.07 -0.65 47.65
C LYS A 456 -22.70 -0.45 47.00
N ARG A 457 -22.32 -1.33 46.08
CA ARG A 457 -21.01 -1.35 45.44
C ARG A 457 -20.88 -0.33 44.30
N TYR A 458 -21.95 -0.05 43.58
CA TYR A 458 -21.97 0.90 42.46
C TYR A 458 -23.03 1.97 42.73
N GLY A 459 -22.72 2.92 43.63
CA GLY A 459 -23.68 3.92 44.12
C GLY A 459 -24.27 4.84 43.04
N PHE A 460 -23.62 4.94 41.88
CA PHE A 460 -24.08 5.73 40.73
C PHE A 460 -25.10 4.98 39.84
N VAL A 461 -25.29 3.68 40.04
CA VAL A 461 -26.13 2.84 39.18
C VAL A 461 -27.58 2.86 39.63
N GLU A 462 -28.47 3.24 38.72
CA GLU A 462 -29.92 3.15 38.92
C GLU A 462 -30.46 1.81 38.42
N PHE A 463 -31.53 1.31 39.04
CA PHE A 463 -32.21 0.09 38.59
C PHE A 463 -33.59 0.45 38.02
N ALA A 464 -33.83 0.06 36.78
CA ALA A 464 -35.13 0.19 36.13
C ALA A 464 -36.22 -0.60 36.90
N ARG A 465 -37.46 -0.10 36.87
CA ARG A 465 -38.60 -0.78 37.53
C ARG A 465 -38.88 -2.14 36.89
N ARG A 466 -38.96 -3.18 37.72
CA ARG A 466 -39.24 -4.57 37.35
C ARG A 466 -40.72 -4.78 37.00
N ARG A 467 -41.02 -5.51 35.92
CA ARG A 467 -42.23 -6.34 35.77
C ARG A 467 -41.81 -7.77 35.47
N SER A 468 -42.50 -8.73 36.09
CA SER A 468 -42.23 -10.16 35.93
C SER A 468 -42.74 -10.67 34.59
N GLY A 469 -41.93 -11.44 33.86
CA GLY A 469 -42.35 -12.17 32.65
C GLY A 469 -42.06 -11.49 31.31
N ASP A 470 -41.43 -10.31 31.29
CA ASP A 470 -41.08 -9.61 30.06
C ASP A 470 -39.92 -10.27 29.31
N GLY A 471 -40.13 -10.56 28.02
CA GLY A 471 -39.08 -10.93 27.08
C GLY A 471 -38.12 -9.77 26.77
N THR A 472 -37.05 -10.05 26.02
CA THR A 472 -35.94 -9.11 25.73
C THR A 472 -36.43 -7.80 25.08
N GLY A 473 -37.39 -7.85 24.15
CA GLY A 473 -37.93 -6.65 23.48
C GLY A 473 -38.62 -5.69 24.44
N ALA A 474 -39.47 -6.25 25.30
CA ALA A 474 -40.15 -5.47 26.35
C ALA A 474 -39.17 -4.89 27.38
N GLN A 475 -38.02 -5.52 27.62
CA GLN A 475 -36.95 -4.94 28.45
C GLN A 475 -36.29 -3.74 27.77
N LEU A 476 -35.91 -3.87 26.49
CA LEU A 476 -35.27 -2.80 25.73
C LEU A 476 -36.21 -1.60 25.50
N ALA A 477 -37.49 -1.84 25.17
CA ALA A 477 -38.50 -0.79 25.03
C ALA A 477 -38.67 0.03 26.32
N ARG A 478 -38.64 -0.63 27.48
CA ARG A 478 -38.73 0.04 28.80
C ARG A 478 -37.46 0.82 29.16
N LEU A 479 -36.29 0.35 28.73
CA LEU A 479 -35.06 1.12 28.84
C LEU A 479 -35.18 2.40 28.01
N ARG A 480 -35.54 2.27 26.73
CA ARG A 480 -35.73 3.39 25.82
C ARG A 480 -36.68 4.45 26.40
N ALA A 481 -37.81 4.04 26.98
CA ALA A 481 -38.78 4.96 27.61
C ALA A 481 -38.20 5.77 28.78
N GLN A 482 -37.16 5.27 29.46
CA GLN A 482 -36.49 5.93 30.58
C GLN A 482 -35.30 6.81 30.16
N ILE A 483 -34.97 6.88 28.87
CA ILE A 483 -33.84 7.64 28.34
C ILE A 483 -34.38 8.89 27.64
N GLY A 484 -34.00 10.07 28.13
CA GLY A 484 -34.32 11.35 27.50
C GLY A 484 -33.17 11.94 26.68
N GLY A 485 -31.96 11.38 26.82
CA GLY A 485 -30.76 11.79 26.09
C GLY A 485 -30.76 11.40 24.62
N ARG A 486 -29.85 12.01 23.86
CA ARG A 486 -29.63 11.72 22.45
C ARG A 486 -28.98 10.36 22.24
N PHE A 487 -27.98 10.02 23.06
CA PHE A 487 -27.18 8.82 22.88
C PHE A 487 -27.49 7.79 23.94
N TRP A 488 -27.80 6.57 23.48
CA TRP A 488 -28.02 5.41 24.33
C TRP A 488 -27.00 4.33 24.01
N LEU A 489 -26.04 4.10 24.91
CA LEU A 489 -25.12 2.97 24.82
C LEU A 489 -25.67 1.78 25.61
N HIS A 490 -26.09 0.73 24.93
CA HIS A 490 -26.54 -0.51 25.55
C HIS A 490 -25.41 -1.54 25.58
N LEU A 491 -25.05 -2.06 26.76
CA LEU A 491 -23.99 -3.05 26.94
C LEU A 491 -24.49 -4.50 26.91
N GLY A 492 -25.80 -4.75 27.05
CA GLY A 492 -26.34 -6.10 27.17
C GLY A 492 -25.95 -6.83 28.46
N GLN A 493 -26.02 -8.16 28.43
CA GLN A 493 -25.68 -9.05 29.54
C GLN A 493 -24.34 -9.78 29.28
N GLY A 494 -23.43 -9.75 30.25
CA GLY A 494 -22.26 -10.64 30.28
C GLY A 494 -21.13 -10.28 29.32
N TRP A 495 -21.03 -9.02 28.90
CA TRP A 495 -19.96 -8.53 28.04
C TRP A 495 -18.76 -8.03 28.86
N ARG A 496 -17.55 -8.42 28.46
CA ARG A 496 -16.29 -8.00 29.09
C ARG A 496 -15.45 -7.20 28.12
N PHE A 497 -15.18 -5.96 28.48
CA PHE A 497 -14.36 -5.03 27.69
C PHE A 497 -12.87 -5.25 27.99
N PHE A 498 -12.01 -5.00 27.02
CA PHE A 498 -10.57 -5.16 27.20
C PHE A 498 -9.73 -4.11 26.48
N GLY A 499 -10.29 -3.38 25.52
CA GLY A 499 -9.56 -2.34 24.80
C GLY A 499 -9.80 -0.96 25.41
N PRO A 500 -8.80 -0.29 26.00
CA PRO A 500 -8.94 1.10 26.41
C PRO A 500 -9.33 1.97 25.21
N GLU A 501 -10.45 2.67 25.30
CA GLU A 501 -11.03 3.42 24.20
C GLU A 501 -11.85 4.62 24.64
N ASN A 502 -11.92 5.66 23.81
CA ASN A 502 -12.86 6.77 23.93
C ASN A 502 -14.26 6.37 23.39
N TYR A 503 -14.84 5.29 23.93
CA TYR A 503 -16.04 4.66 23.38
C TYR A 503 -17.16 5.65 23.11
N ILE A 504 -17.42 6.58 24.02
CA ILE A 504 -18.54 7.51 23.86
C ILE A 504 -18.28 8.42 22.67
N THR A 505 -17.08 8.97 22.59
CA THR A 505 -16.61 9.88 21.54
C THR A 505 -16.59 9.22 20.19
N ARG A 506 -16.01 8.03 20.09
CA ARG A 506 -15.89 7.30 18.84
C ARG A 506 -17.25 6.91 18.27
N LEU A 507 -18.13 6.36 19.11
CA LEU A 507 -19.47 5.93 18.68
C LEU A 507 -20.35 7.14 18.33
N SER A 508 -20.31 8.23 19.11
CA SER A 508 -21.06 9.45 18.79
C SER A 508 -20.57 10.09 17.49
N ALA A 509 -19.25 10.09 17.24
CA ALA A 509 -18.66 10.67 16.04
C ALA A 509 -19.07 9.91 14.77
N VAL A 510 -19.24 8.58 14.83
CA VAL A 510 -19.82 7.81 13.72
C VAL A 510 -21.27 8.24 13.46
N LEU A 511 -22.10 8.36 14.52
CA LEU A 511 -23.50 8.80 14.38
C LEU A 511 -23.61 10.24 13.83
N ASP A 512 -22.69 11.11 14.19
CA ASP A 512 -22.65 12.48 13.67
C ASP A 512 -22.16 12.53 12.22
N ALA A 513 -21.18 11.71 11.85
CA ALA A 513 -20.64 11.64 10.49
C ALA A 513 -21.60 10.97 9.49
N GLU A 514 -22.45 10.06 9.96
CA GLU A 514 -23.36 9.26 9.13
C GLU A 514 -24.83 9.53 9.50
N PRO A 515 -25.50 10.51 8.87
CA PRO A 515 -26.86 10.91 9.22
C PRO A 515 -27.92 9.80 9.08
N GLN A 516 -27.64 8.81 8.22
CA GLN A 516 -28.52 7.65 8.00
C GLN A 516 -28.26 6.52 8.99
N VAL A 517 -27.17 6.56 9.77
CA VAL A 517 -26.87 5.53 10.76
C VAL A 517 -27.62 5.83 12.06
N PHE A 518 -28.40 4.87 12.55
CA PHE A 518 -29.13 5.01 13.82
C PHE A 518 -28.49 4.22 14.97
N GLN A 519 -27.64 3.24 14.66
CA GLN A 519 -26.94 2.40 15.63
C GLN A 519 -25.50 2.14 15.20
N VAL A 520 -24.57 2.19 16.16
CA VAL A 520 -23.16 1.85 15.99
C VAL A 520 -22.77 0.75 16.98
N GLY A 521 -22.45 -0.45 16.47
CA GLY A 521 -21.91 -1.55 17.25
C GLY A 521 -20.46 -1.33 17.66
N ILE A 522 -20.09 -1.77 18.87
CA ILE A 522 -18.70 -1.68 19.34
C ILE A 522 -17.79 -2.67 18.63
N ASN A 523 -18.28 -3.87 18.35
CA ASN A 523 -17.49 -4.93 17.74
C ASN A 523 -17.72 -5.03 16.24
N TYR A 524 -16.64 -5.15 15.48
CA TYR A 524 -16.67 -5.49 14.06
C TYR A 524 -17.39 -6.82 13.84
N GLY A 525 -18.33 -6.83 12.89
CA GLY A 525 -19.11 -8.03 12.53
C GLY A 525 -19.99 -8.57 13.66
N ASP A 526 -20.35 -7.75 14.65
CA ASP A 526 -21.11 -8.14 15.86
C ASP A 526 -20.47 -9.35 16.59
N ALA A 527 -19.14 -9.42 16.55
CA ALA A 527 -18.41 -10.56 17.07
C ALA A 527 -18.64 -10.74 18.58
N VAL A 528 -18.94 -11.97 19.00
CA VAL A 528 -19.10 -12.34 20.42
C VAL A 528 -17.81 -12.86 21.06
N LYS A 529 -16.81 -13.18 20.24
CA LYS A 529 -15.49 -13.70 20.61
C LYS A 529 -14.43 -13.02 19.74
N LEU A 530 -13.16 -13.22 20.08
CA LEU A 530 -12.04 -12.82 19.25
C LEU A 530 -12.10 -13.53 17.91
N THR A 531 -12.00 -12.76 16.83
CA THR A 531 -12.02 -13.26 15.45
C THR A 531 -10.65 -13.16 14.80
N GLY A 532 -9.74 -12.34 15.34
CA GLY A 532 -8.51 -11.96 14.67
C GLY A 532 -8.74 -11.20 13.37
N THR A 533 -9.95 -10.72 13.08
CA THR A 533 -10.30 -10.06 11.81
C THR A 533 -10.45 -8.54 11.95
N CYS A 534 -10.26 -7.86 10.82
CA CYS A 534 -10.61 -6.46 10.57
C CYS A 534 -11.10 -6.32 9.12
N ALA A 535 -11.76 -5.22 8.81
CA ALA A 535 -12.19 -4.88 7.47
C ALA A 535 -11.01 -4.51 6.55
N ALA A 536 -11.19 -4.76 5.25
CA ALA A 536 -10.24 -4.35 4.23
C ALA A 536 -10.17 -2.81 4.15
N GLU A 537 -9.02 -2.27 3.76
CA GLU A 537 -8.83 -0.82 3.66
C GLU A 537 -9.87 -0.14 2.73
N SER A 538 -10.31 -0.84 1.68
CA SER A 538 -11.31 -0.34 0.72
C SER A 538 -12.74 -0.27 1.27
N GLU A 539 -13.05 -0.99 2.35
CA GLU A 539 -14.39 -1.07 2.96
C GLU A 539 -14.56 -0.09 4.12
N VAL A 540 -13.45 0.42 4.65
CA VAL A 540 -13.43 1.23 5.86
C VAL A 540 -13.71 2.70 5.57
N ARG A 541 -14.51 3.29 6.43
CA ARG A 541 -14.75 4.73 6.50
C ARG A 541 -13.96 5.36 7.64
N ARG A 542 -13.69 6.66 7.51
CA ARG A 542 -12.97 7.46 8.51
C ARG A 542 -13.67 8.79 8.70
N SER A 543 -13.75 9.22 9.95
CA SER A 543 -14.17 10.55 10.35
C SER A 543 -13.32 10.99 11.54
N PRO A 544 -13.08 12.30 11.75
CA PRO A 544 -12.48 12.79 12.98
C PRO A 544 -13.15 12.17 14.21
N ASP A 545 -12.33 11.79 15.20
CA ASP A 545 -12.74 11.14 16.45
C ASP A 545 -13.39 9.75 16.35
N ALA A 546 -13.96 9.36 15.20
CA ALA A 546 -14.53 8.04 14.93
C ALA A 546 -13.49 6.96 14.61
N GLY A 547 -12.31 7.36 14.13
CA GLY A 547 -11.30 6.41 13.64
C GLY A 547 -11.83 5.56 12.48
N ARG A 548 -11.46 4.27 12.45
CA ARG A 548 -11.93 3.30 11.45
C ARG A 548 -13.27 2.69 11.85
N TYR A 549 -14.23 2.68 10.94
CA TYR A 549 -15.54 2.03 11.10
C TYR A 549 -16.06 1.53 9.75
N VAL A 550 -17.05 0.65 9.77
CA VAL A 550 -17.74 0.14 8.58
C VAL A 550 -19.24 0.37 8.70
N LEU A 551 -19.91 0.55 7.57
CA LEU A 551 -21.36 0.39 7.53
C LEU A 551 -21.71 -1.09 7.67
N ALA A 552 -22.78 -1.39 8.38
CA ALA A 552 -23.26 -2.73 8.65
C ALA A 552 -24.69 -2.90 8.12
N GLU A 553 -24.98 -4.08 7.58
CA GLU A 553 -26.30 -4.44 7.05
C GLU A 553 -27.26 -4.91 8.16
N VAL A 554 -26.74 -5.25 9.33
CA VAL A 554 -27.49 -5.87 10.43
C VAL A 554 -27.32 -5.08 11.72
N VAL A 555 -28.42 -4.90 12.43
CA VAL A 555 -28.47 -4.31 13.77
C VAL A 555 -27.64 -5.15 14.73
N ALA A 556 -26.70 -4.52 15.41
CA ALA A 556 -25.83 -5.20 16.37
C ALA A 556 -26.65 -5.74 17.55
N SER A 557 -26.43 -7.01 17.89
CA SER A 557 -27.00 -7.67 19.06
C SER A 557 -26.14 -7.49 20.32
N GLY A 558 -24.83 -7.21 20.14
CA GLY A 558 -23.90 -6.90 21.20
C GLY A 558 -23.94 -5.44 21.68
N PRO A 559 -22.88 -4.99 22.37
CA PRO A 559 -22.81 -3.63 22.88
C PRO A 559 -22.83 -2.61 21.74
N ALA A 560 -23.77 -1.67 21.80
CA ALA A 560 -24.00 -0.72 20.71
C ALA A 560 -24.59 0.61 21.22
N MET A 561 -24.23 1.70 20.53
CA MET A 561 -24.80 3.03 20.76
C MET A 561 -25.89 3.34 19.74
N PHE A 562 -27.03 3.84 20.20
CA PHE A 562 -28.13 4.33 19.39
C PHE A 562 -28.22 5.86 19.44
N ASP A 563 -28.55 6.49 18.30
CA ASP A 563 -29.18 7.81 18.29
C ASP A 563 -30.67 7.63 18.54
N THR A 564 -31.16 8.16 19.66
CA THR A 564 -32.51 7.84 20.16
C THR A 564 -33.62 8.41 19.27
N ALA A 565 -33.39 9.55 18.60
CA ALA A 565 -34.37 10.13 17.69
C ALA A 565 -34.47 9.31 16.39
N ARG A 566 -33.32 8.87 15.86
CA ARG A 566 -33.27 8.01 14.67
C ARG A 566 -33.80 6.61 14.95
N LEU A 567 -33.55 6.07 16.14
CA LEU A 567 -34.15 4.82 16.60
C LEU A 567 -35.68 4.89 16.62
N ASP A 568 -36.25 6.01 17.11
CA ASP A 568 -37.70 6.20 17.12
C ASP A 568 -38.25 6.31 15.68
N GLN A 569 -37.50 6.96 14.77
CA GLN A 569 -37.82 7.00 13.34
C GLN A 569 -37.78 5.60 12.68
N ALA A 570 -36.88 4.72 13.13
CA ALA A 570 -36.81 3.32 12.70
C ALA A 570 -37.98 2.46 13.22
N GLY A 571 -38.95 3.03 13.94
CA GLY A 571 -40.09 2.33 14.52
C GLY A 571 -39.86 1.83 15.95
N GLY A 572 -38.69 2.12 16.54
CA GLY A 572 -38.38 1.76 17.93
C GLY A 572 -38.33 0.26 18.21
N LEU A 573 -38.31 -0.07 19.50
CA LEU A 573 -38.30 -1.45 20.00
C LEU A 573 -39.71 -1.81 20.49
N ASP A 574 -40.35 -2.82 19.87
CA ASP A 574 -41.67 -3.27 20.30
C ASP A 574 -41.55 -4.41 21.32
N SER A 575 -42.45 -4.37 22.30
CA SER A 575 -42.63 -5.42 23.29
C SER A 575 -43.21 -6.72 22.73
N SER A 576 -43.88 -6.67 21.56
CA SER A 576 -44.42 -7.85 20.88
C SER A 576 -43.47 -8.51 19.91
N ASP A 577 -42.31 -7.90 19.62
CA ASP A 577 -41.31 -8.45 18.70
C ASP A 577 -40.81 -9.81 19.25
N ALA A 578 -40.86 -10.84 18.40
CA ALA A 578 -40.33 -12.16 18.73
C ALA A 578 -38.80 -12.15 18.72
N ASP A 579 -38.20 -11.42 17.76
CA ASP A 579 -36.80 -11.04 17.74
C ASP A 579 -36.67 -9.51 17.57
N PRO A 580 -36.51 -8.77 18.68
CA PRO A 580 -36.49 -7.31 18.68
C PRO A 580 -35.40 -6.70 17.80
N ILE A 581 -34.27 -7.40 17.61
CA ILE A 581 -33.13 -6.88 16.84
C ILE A 581 -33.37 -7.11 15.35
N ALA A 582 -33.81 -8.31 14.97
CA ALA A 582 -34.13 -8.63 13.58
C ALA A 582 -35.30 -7.79 13.05
N GLU A 583 -36.36 -7.65 13.85
CA GLU A 583 -37.54 -6.86 13.48
C GLU A 583 -37.24 -5.36 13.40
N LEU A 584 -36.41 -4.83 14.31
CA LEU A 584 -35.91 -3.46 14.22
C LEU A 584 -35.10 -3.24 12.93
N GLY A 585 -34.27 -4.19 12.53
CA GLY A 585 -33.51 -4.12 11.28
C GLY A 585 -34.41 -3.98 10.05
N GLN A 586 -35.47 -4.78 9.97
CA GLN A 586 -36.44 -4.70 8.87
C GLN A 586 -37.16 -3.35 8.82
N ARG A 587 -37.58 -2.82 9.98
CA ARG A 587 -38.23 -1.50 10.06
C ARG A 587 -37.27 -0.36 9.72
N ALA A 588 -36.02 -0.43 10.18
CA ALA A 588 -34.98 0.55 9.86
C ALA A 588 -34.69 0.62 8.37
N LEU A 589 -34.58 -0.55 7.69
CA LEU A 589 -34.42 -0.63 6.24
C LEU A 589 -35.58 0.04 5.50
N GLY A 590 -36.83 -0.20 5.94
CA GLY A 590 -38.01 0.48 5.41
C GLY A 590 -38.02 1.99 5.62
N ALA A 591 -37.36 2.48 6.68
CA ALA A 591 -37.18 3.91 6.98
C ALA A 591 -35.95 4.53 6.29
N GLY A 592 -35.19 3.77 5.50
CA GLY A 592 -33.95 4.24 4.86
C GLY A 592 -32.80 4.49 5.83
N LEU A 593 -32.85 3.87 7.02
CA LEU A 593 -31.81 3.97 8.04
C LEU A 593 -30.89 2.75 7.99
N GLN A 594 -29.63 2.96 8.39
CA GLN A 594 -28.54 2.00 8.33
C GLN A 594 -27.90 1.81 9.71
N THR A 595 -26.99 0.85 9.79
CA THR A 595 -26.16 0.63 10.99
C THR A 595 -24.69 0.71 10.64
N ALA A 596 -23.84 0.84 11.66
CA ALA A 596 -22.39 0.80 11.51
C ALA A 596 -21.77 0.00 12.65
N SER A 597 -20.49 -0.32 12.53
CA SER A 597 -19.69 -0.85 13.63
C SER A 597 -18.26 -0.31 13.59
N LEU A 598 -17.59 -0.27 14.73
CA LEU A 598 -16.16 -0.01 14.75
C LEU A 598 -15.41 -1.17 14.06
N ASP A 599 -14.28 -0.87 13.44
CA ASP A 599 -13.44 -1.86 12.75
C ASP A 599 -12.52 -2.64 13.71
N GLU A 600 -13.03 -2.99 14.90
CA GLU A 600 -12.28 -3.70 15.93
C GLU A 600 -13.19 -4.59 16.79
N VAL A 601 -12.65 -5.65 17.38
CA VAL A 601 -13.30 -6.36 18.49
C VAL A 601 -12.71 -5.79 19.79
N LEU A 602 -13.56 -5.19 20.62
CA LEU A 602 -13.14 -4.48 21.85
C LEU A 602 -13.76 -5.04 23.13
N CYS A 603 -14.70 -5.97 22.97
CA CYS A 603 -15.30 -6.72 24.07
C CYS A 603 -15.63 -8.15 23.63
N ILE A 604 -15.74 -9.07 24.59
CA ILE A 604 -16.17 -10.45 24.37
C ILE A 604 -17.30 -10.81 25.32
N ARG A 605 -18.17 -11.73 24.91
CA ARG A 605 -19.20 -12.25 25.80
C ARG A 605 -18.62 -13.40 26.64
N ALA A 606 -18.87 -13.37 27.95
CA ALA A 606 -18.57 -14.51 28.82
C ALA A 606 -19.34 -15.74 28.30
N THR A 607 -18.62 -16.85 28.11
CA THR A 607 -19.17 -18.14 27.68
C THR A 607 -19.80 -18.88 28.84
#